data_AF-A0A3E3E4U6-F1
#
_entry.id   AF-A0A3E3E4U6-F1
#
_cell.length_a   1.000
_cell.length_b   1.000
_cell.length_c   1.000
_cell.angle_alpha   90.00
_cell.angle_beta   90.00
_cell.angle_gamma   90.00
#
_symmetry.space_group_name_H-M   'P 1'
#
loop_
_entity.id
_entity.type
_entity.pdbx_description
1 polymer ?
#
loop_
_entity_poly.entity_id
_entity_poly.type
_entity_poly.pdbx_seq_one_letter_code
_entity_poly.pdbx_strand_id
1 'polypeptide(L)'
;MTVDDIHIDYPVLQGKDDMEYLNKDPLGEFALSGSIFLSSQNQEDFSDSYNVTFGHHMENGAMYGDLSKMLDQSYLKEHQKGILYLPDKMIAIRLYAALECDAYESNVYHIASIQQHRNSFQNFVHENAKVYLESNVKSTDKIIALSTCMSATTNGRIVVFGVLNEIEKEAP
;
A
#
# COMPACT_ATOMS: atom_id res chain seq x y z
N MET A 1 -3.20 -1.27 10.34
CA MET A 1 -2.35 -2.02 9.41
C MET A 1 -0.94 -1.97 9.92
N THR A 2 -0.33 -3.14 10.03
CA THR A 2 1.06 -3.31 10.45
C THR A 2 1.89 -3.86 9.30
N VAL A 3 3.16 -3.47 9.23
CA VAL A 3 4.20 -4.19 8.49
C VAL A 3 5.29 -4.50 9.50
N ASP A 4 5.66 -5.78 9.59
CA ASP A 4 6.52 -6.30 10.64
C ASP A 4 7.92 -5.65 10.56
N ASP A 5 8.50 -5.40 11.73
CA ASP A 5 9.87 -4.91 11.92
C ASP A 5 10.18 -3.51 11.32
N ILE A 6 9.15 -2.75 10.93
CA ILE A 6 9.27 -1.35 10.47
C ILE A 6 8.23 -0.43 11.13
N HIS A 7 8.33 0.89 10.94
CA HIS A 7 7.50 1.88 11.63
C HIS A 7 6.09 2.06 11.07
N ILE A 8 5.55 1.04 10.38
CA ILE A 8 4.17 1.02 9.88
C ILE A 8 3.32 0.24 10.88
N ASP A 9 2.65 0.98 11.77
CA ASP A 9 1.61 0.47 12.67
C ASP A 9 0.58 1.58 12.88
N TYR A 10 -0.34 1.71 11.93
CA TYR A 10 -1.32 2.81 11.90
C TYR A 10 -2.73 2.33 11.61
N PRO A 11 -3.77 3.01 12.13
CA PRO A 11 -5.12 2.84 11.62
C PRO A 11 -5.15 3.20 10.13
N VAL A 12 -5.96 2.48 9.35
CA VAL A 12 -6.25 2.85 7.96
C VAL A 12 -7.65 3.46 7.93
N LEU A 13 -7.75 4.68 7.42
CA LEU A 13 -8.99 5.43 7.34
C LEU A 13 -9.50 5.45 5.89
N GLN A 14 -10.74 5.88 5.69
CA GLN A 14 -11.24 6.18 4.36
C GLN A 14 -12.06 7.47 4.43
N GLY A 15 -11.74 8.41 3.55
CA GLY A 15 -12.45 9.68 3.43
C GLY A 15 -13.52 9.62 2.35
N LYS A 16 -14.32 10.69 2.26
CA LYS A 16 -15.25 10.89 1.13
C LYS A 16 -14.53 11.05 -0.23
N ASP A 17 -13.26 11.44 -0.18
CA ASP A 17 -12.35 11.63 -1.29
C ASP A 17 -10.91 11.32 -0.83
N ASP A 18 -9.97 11.29 -1.78
CA ASP A 18 -8.55 10.97 -1.51
C ASP A 18 -7.77 12.16 -0.91
N MET A 19 -8.47 13.24 -0.50
CA MET A 19 -7.87 14.45 0.08
C MET A 19 -8.20 14.64 1.56
N GLU A 20 -9.30 14.07 2.04
CA GLU A 20 -9.81 14.31 3.40
C GLU A 20 -8.77 14.01 4.50
N TYR A 21 -8.05 12.89 4.37
CA TYR A 21 -7.07 12.44 5.37
C TYR A 21 -5.63 12.80 5.03
N LEU A 22 -5.42 13.66 4.03
CA LEU A 22 -4.09 14.12 3.65
C LEU A 22 -3.46 14.98 4.75
N ASN A 23 -4.22 15.85 5.42
CA ASN A 23 -3.72 16.69 6.52
C ASN A 23 -4.60 16.57 7.78
N LYS A 24 -5.16 15.38 7.99
CA LYS A 24 -6.08 15.08 9.08
C LYS A 24 -5.60 13.84 9.82
N ASP A 25 -5.53 13.90 11.14
CA ASP A 25 -5.20 12.76 11.97
C ASP A 25 -6.40 11.80 12.11
N PRO A 26 -6.22 10.63 12.77
CA PRO A 26 -7.31 9.68 12.95
C PRO A 26 -8.47 10.13 13.82
N LEU A 27 -8.30 11.20 14.61
CA LEU A 27 -9.36 11.79 15.42
C LEU A 27 -10.15 12.85 14.64
N GLY A 28 -9.66 13.22 13.46
CA GLY A 28 -10.28 14.19 12.58
C GLY A 28 -9.73 15.61 12.71
N GLU A 29 -8.65 15.78 13.46
CA GLU A 29 -8.01 17.08 13.69
C GLU A 29 -6.91 17.35 12.65
N PHE A 30 -6.57 18.62 12.44
CA PHE A 30 -5.51 18.97 11.50
C PHE A 30 -4.14 18.46 11.95
N ALA A 31 -3.45 17.74 11.08
CA ALA A 31 -2.09 17.27 11.30
C ALA A 31 -1.30 17.24 9.98
N LEU A 32 -0.10 17.83 9.98
CA LEU A 32 0.78 17.83 8.80
C LEU A 32 1.22 16.42 8.36
N SER A 33 1.27 15.48 9.32
CA SER A 33 1.55 14.06 9.04
C SER A 33 0.40 13.33 8.37
N GLY A 34 -0.81 13.90 8.38
CA GLY A 34 -2.03 13.25 7.93
C GLY A 34 -2.28 11.92 8.63
N SER A 35 -2.93 11.01 7.90
CA SER A 35 -3.17 9.63 8.31
C SER A 35 -2.76 8.66 7.19
N ILE A 36 -2.75 7.36 7.50
CA ILE A 36 -2.78 6.32 6.47
C ILE A 36 -4.23 6.14 6.03
N PHE A 37 -4.51 6.21 4.73
CA PHE A 37 -5.87 6.11 4.21
C PHE A 37 -5.98 5.28 2.94
N LEU A 38 -7.08 4.54 2.81
CA LEU A 38 -7.51 3.81 1.62
C LEU A 38 -8.13 4.80 0.63
N SER A 39 -7.92 4.58 -0.68
CA SER A 39 -8.60 5.35 -1.72
C SER A 39 -10.12 5.27 -1.54
N SER A 40 -10.79 6.40 -1.65
CA SER A 40 -12.25 6.54 -1.69
C SER A 40 -12.92 5.78 -2.85
N GLN A 41 -12.15 5.38 -3.86
CA GLN A 41 -12.61 4.52 -4.95
C GLN A 41 -12.68 3.03 -4.58
N ASN A 42 -12.05 2.63 -3.47
CA ASN A 42 -12.03 1.24 -3.02
C ASN A 42 -13.16 0.94 -2.02
N GLN A 43 -13.51 -0.33 -1.89
CA GLN A 43 -14.40 -0.82 -0.82
C GLN A 43 -13.65 -0.85 0.52
N GLU A 44 -14.28 -0.33 1.59
CA GLU A 44 -13.70 -0.21 2.93
C GLU A 44 -13.30 -1.55 3.58
N ASP A 45 -13.91 -2.66 3.11
CA ASP A 45 -13.66 -4.02 3.58
C ASP A 45 -12.52 -4.74 2.84
N PHE A 46 -11.81 -4.02 1.96
CA PHE A 46 -10.74 -4.55 1.11
C PHE A 46 -11.20 -5.75 0.26
N SER A 47 -12.48 -5.76 -0.13
CA SER A 47 -13.04 -6.79 -1.02
C SER A 47 -12.57 -6.64 -2.47
N ASP A 48 -12.17 -5.44 -2.87
CA ASP A 48 -11.62 -5.16 -4.20
C ASP A 48 -10.41 -6.03 -4.50
N SER A 49 -10.23 -6.32 -5.80
CA SER A 49 -9.05 -7.03 -6.26
C SER A 49 -7.79 -6.20 -6.06
N TYR A 50 -7.85 -4.87 -6.21
CA TYR A 50 -6.72 -3.95 -6.11
C TYR A 50 -7.08 -2.76 -5.22
N ASN A 51 -6.37 -2.64 -4.10
CA ASN A 51 -6.62 -1.65 -3.05
C ASN A 51 -5.42 -0.71 -2.96
N VAL A 52 -5.64 0.60 -2.98
CA VAL A 52 -4.56 1.59 -2.88
C VAL A 52 -4.66 2.32 -1.56
N THR A 53 -3.59 2.28 -0.78
CA THR A 53 -3.46 3.08 0.43
C THR A 53 -2.39 4.14 0.24
N PHE A 54 -2.61 5.29 0.86
CA PHE A 54 -1.74 6.44 0.82
C PHE A 54 -1.25 6.79 2.21
N GLY A 55 -0.04 7.32 2.27
CA GLY A 55 0.54 7.86 3.49
C GLY A 55 1.66 8.83 3.15
N HIS A 56 1.83 9.85 3.99
CA HIS A 56 2.94 10.78 3.83
C HIS A 56 4.29 10.10 3.99
N HIS A 57 5.29 10.63 3.28
CA HIS A 57 6.67 10.26 3.48
C HIS A 57 7.25 11.18 4.56
N MET A 58 7.25 10.72 5.80
CA MET A 58 7.79 11.50 6.91
C MET A 58 9.24 11.09 7.20
N GLU A 59 10.03 12.05 7.68
CA GLU A 59 11.40 11.80 8.15
C GLU A 59 11.41 10.76 9.27
N ASN A 60 12.55 10.08 9.45
CA ASN A 60 12.76 9.01 10.43
C ASN A 60 11.84 7.79 10.27
N GLY A 61 11.22 7.61 9.10
CA GLY A 61 10.45 6.41 8.77
C GLY A 61 8.99 6.44 9.21
N ALA A 62 8.52 7.52 9.85
CA ALA A 62 7.13 7.65 10.27
C ALA A 62 6.16 7.62 9.07
N MET A 63 4.89 7.28 9.33
CA MET A 63 3.88 7.06 8.30
C MET A 63 4.36 6.03 7.26
N TYR A 64 4.50 6.40 5.98
CA TYR A 64 5.07 5.55 4.94
C TYR A 64 6.52 5.93 4.59
N GLY A 65 7.22 6.63 5.49
CA GLY A 65 8.62 7.02 5.30
C GLY A 65 9.55 5.84 5.02
N ASP A 66 9.31 4.69 5.65
CA ASP A 66 10.11 3.47 5.45
C ASP A 66 9.91 2.79 4.08
N LEU A 67 8.90 3.18 3.29
CA LEU A 67 8.68 2.56 1.96
C LEU A 67 9.83 2.82 0.98
N SER A 68 10.60 3.91 1.15
CA SER A 68 11.78 4.16 0.30
C SER A 68 12.88 3.11 0.49
N LYS A 69 12.99 2.52 1.69
CA LYS A 69 13.95 1.45 1.98
C LYS A 69 13.58 0.14 1.28
N MET A 70 12.30 -0.06 0.96
CA MET A 70 11.81 -1.25 0.22
C MET A 70 12.30 -1.31 -1.23
N LEU A 71 12.90 -0.22 -1.74
CA LEU A 71 13.61 -0.21 -3.01
C LEU A 71 14.99 -0.89 -2.94
N ASP A 72 15.42 -1.33 -1.75
CA ASP A 72 16.52 -2.28 -1.58
C ASP A 72 15.98 -3.71 -1.47
N GLN A 73 16.60 -4.62 -2.23
CA GLN A 73 16.15 -6.01 -2.33
C GLN A 73 16.27 -6.78 -1.01
N SER A 74 17.33 -6.53 -0.23
CA SER A 74 17.54 -7.23 1.04
C SER A 74 16.55 -6.74 2.08
N TYR A 75 16.32 -5.43 2.14
CA TYR A 75 15.36 -4.81 3.04
C TYR A 75 13.94 -5.33 2.77
N LEU A 76 13.46 -5.31 1.52
CA LEU A 76 12.12 -5.84 1.21
C LEU A 76 12.01 -7.33 1.54
N LYS A 77 13.10 -8.10 1.37
CA LYS A 77 13.11 -9.53 1.68
C LYS A 77 13.03 -9.82 3.18
N GLU A 78 13.64 -8.98 4.00
CA GLU A 78 13.58 -9.06 5.46
C GLU A 78 12.20 -8.64 6.00
N HIS A 79 11.59 -7.61 5.39
CA HIS A 79 10.37 -6.96 5.87
C HIS A 79 9.14 -7.23 4.99
N GLN A 80 8.87 -8.49 4.65
CA GLN A 80 7.77 -8.85 3.73
C GLN A 80 6.39 -8.90 4.36
N LYS A 81 6.29 -9.11 5.68
CA LYS A 81 5.05 -9.54 6.33
C LYS A 81 4.35 -8.36 6.99
N GLY A 82 3.03 -8.43 7.04
CA GLY A 82 2.21 -7.46 7.73
C GLY A 82 0.79 -7.98 7.94
N ILE A 83 -0.01 -7.24 8.70
CA ILE A 83 -1.40 -7.58 8.99
C ILE A 83 -2.28 -6.35 8.84
N LEU A 84 -3.36 -6.52 8.09
CA LEU A 84 -4.47 -5.59 8.07
C LEU A 84 -5.59 -6.13 8.97
N TYR A 85 -5.90 -5.36 10.00
CA TYR A 85 -6.97 -5.66 10.94
C TYR A 85 -8.24 -4.95 10.50
N LEU A 86 -9.28 -5.74 10.22
CA LEU A 86 -10.64 -5.26 10.01
C LEU A 86 -11.49 -5.65 11.24
N PRO A 87 -12.68 -5.03 11.43
CA PRO A 87 -13.53 -5.34 12.58
C PRO A 87 -13.85 -6.84 12.72
N ASP A 88 -14.13 -7.50 11.59
CA ASP A 88 -14.59 -8.88 11.49
C ASP A 88 -13.48 -9.89 11.16
N LYS A 89 -12.41 -9.48 10.46
CA LYS A 89 -11.35 -10.38 10.00
C LYS A 89 -9.95 -9.78 10.08
N MET A 90 -8.95 -10.65 9.95
CA MET A 90 -7.55 -10.26 9.74
C MET A 90 -7.13 -10.68 8.33
N ILE A 91 -6.35 -9.83 7.68
CA ILE A 91 -5.82 -10.08 6.34
C ILE A 91 -4.29 -10.02 6.43
N ALA A 92 -3.63 -11.14 6.14
CA ALA A 92 -2.18 -11.19 6.02
C ALA A 92 -1.73 -10.46 4.75
N ILE A 93 -0.75 -9.57 4.91
CA ILE A 93 -0.07 -8.87 3.83
C ILE A 93 1.27 -9.56 3.60
N ARG A 94 1.58 -9.85 2.34
CA ARG A 94 2.93 -10.26 1.93
C ARG A 94 3.42 -9.38 0.79
N LEU A 95 4.34 -8.48 1.11
CA LEU A 95 4.99 -7.59 0.17
C LEU A 95 5.89 -8.37 -0.79
N TYR A 96 5.90 -7.98 -2.07
CA TYR A 96 6.60 -8.74 -3.12
C TYR A 96 7.32 -7.88 -4.16
N ALA A 97 6.93 -6.61 -4.30
CA ALA A 97 7.54 -5.71 -5.27
C ALA A 97 7.54 -4.26 -4.77
N ALA A 98 8.53 -3.48 -5.21
CA ALA A 98 8.59 -2.04 -5.00
C ALA A 98 9.03 -1.33 -6.29
N LEU A 99 8.37 -0.21 -6.61
CA LEU A 99 8.70 0.61 -7.78
C LEU A 99 8.69 2.10 -7.45
N GLU A 100 9.34 2.86 -8.31
CA GLU A 100 9.25 4.33 -8.38
C GLU A 100 8.39 4.68 -9.60
N CYS A 101 7.42 5.59 -9.44
CA CYS A 101 6.62 6.10 -10.55
C CYS A 101 6.26 7.58 -10.34
N ASP A 102 5.55 8.16 -11.30
CA ASP A 102 4.95 9.47 -11.15
C ASP A 102 3.54 9.36 -10.52
N ALA A 103 3.08 10.43 -9.86
CA ALA A 103 1.75 10.53 -9.26
C ALA A 103 0.58 10.35 -10.27
N TYR A 104 0.83 10.45 -11.57
CA TYR A 104 -0.14 10.25 -12.65
C TYR A 104 0.01 8.90 -13.36
N GLU A 105 0.80 7.96 -12.83
CA GLU A 105 0.98 6.64 -13.43
C GLU A 105 -0.35 5.86 -13.46
N SER A 106 -0.92 5.73 -14.67
CA SER A 106 -2.22 5.08 -14.87
C SER A 106 -2.23 3.61 -14.50
N ASN A 107 -1.09 2.91 -14.64
CA ASN A 107 -0.96 1.50 -14.26
C ASN A 107 -0.84 1.29 -12.74
N VAL A 108 -0.83 2.37 -11.95
CA VAL A 108 -0.86 2.31 -10.48
C VAL A 108 -2.14 2.94 -9.92
N TYR A 109 -2.56 4.09 -10.44
CA TYR A 109 -3.62 4.91 -9.83
C TYR A 109 -4.97 4.85 -10.55
N HIS A 110 -5.07 4.22 -11.73
CA HIS A 110 -6.37 3.98 -12.37
C HIS A 110 -6.99 2.67 -11.88
N ILE A 111 -7.50 2.68 -10.65
CA ILE A 111 -8.00 1.51 -9.91
C ILE A 111 -8.98 0.68 -10.77
N ALA A 112 -10.01 1.31 -11.34
CA ALA A 112 -11.03 0.62 -12.15
C ALA A 112 -10.43 -0.17 -13.34
N SER A 113 -9.48 0.42 -14.07
CA SER A 113 -8.77 -0.25 -15.18
C SER A 113 -7.94 -1.43 -14.69
N ILE A 114 -7.21 -1.26 -13.59
CA ILE A 114 -6.37 -2.30 -13.00
C ILE A 114 -7.22 -3.51 -12.56
N GLN A 115 -8.37 -3.26 -11.93
CA GLN A 115 -9.30 -4.32 -11.52
C GLN A 115 -9.80 -5.14 -12.72
N GLN A 116 -10.00 -4.51 -13.88
CA GLN A 116 -10.42 -5.19 -15.11
C GLN A 116 -9.27 -5.90 -15.84
N HIS A 117 -8.04 -5.38 -15.73
CA HIS A 117 -6.87 -5.82 -16.52
C HIS A 117 -5.72 -6.34 -15.65
N ARG A 118 -6.05 -7.26 -14.74
CA ARG A 118 -5.15 -7.85 -13.73
C ARG A 118 -3.85 -8.43 -14.27
N ASN A 119 -3.90 -9.14 -15.40
CA ASN A 119 -2.70 -9.71 -16.02
C ASN A 119 -1.77 -8.61 -16.53
N SER A 120 -2.33 -7.60 -17.19
CA SER A 120 -1.56 -6.46 -17.69
C SER A 120 -0.92 -5.67 -16.55
N PHE A 121 -1.64 -5.49 -15.44
CA PHE A 121 -1.09 -4.87 -14.24
C PHE A 121 0.07 -5.68 -13.65
N GLN A 122 -0.06 -7.00 -13.51
CA GLN A 122 1.03 -7.82 -12.98
C GLN A 122 2.26 -7.82 -13.89
N ASN A 123 2.07 -7.82 -15.21
CA ASN A 123 3.16 -7.65 -16.17
C ASN A 123 3.83 -6.27 -16.01
N PHE A 124 3.05 -5.21 -15.87
CA PHE A 124 3.58 -3.86 -15.61
C PHE A 124 4.44 -3.84 -14.34
N VAL A 125 3.95 -4.39 -13.22
CA VAL A 125 4.72 -4.46 -11.96
C VAL A 125 6.01 -5.27 -12.17
N HIS A 126 5.93 -6.42 -12.85
CA HIS A 126 7.11 -7.25 -13.11
C HIS A 126 8.17 -6.53 -13.94
N GLU A 127 7.76 -5.78 -14.97
CA GLU A 127 8.66 -5.07 -15.88
C GLU A 127 9.25 -3.78 -15.29
N ASN A 128 8.53 -3.12 -14.38
CA ASN A 128 8.88 -1.78 -13.89
C ASN A 128 9.32 -1.74 -12.42
N ALA A 129 9.22 -2.84 -11.69
CA ALA A 129 9.67 -2.89 -10.31
C ALA A 129 11.20 -2.78 -10.21
N LYS A 130 11.65 -1.90 -9.32
CA LYS A 130 13.06 -1.78 -8.95
C LYS A 130 13.50 -2.97 -8.09
N VAL A 131 12.58 -3.48 -7.27
CA VAL A 131 12.76 -4.73 -6.51
C VAL A 131 11.58 -5.64 -6.77
N TYR A 132 11.87 -6.90 -7.11
CA TYR A 132 10.89 -7.94 -7.31
C TYR A 132 11.43 -9.27 -6.75
N LEU A 133 10.75 -9.87 -5.77
CA LEU A 133 11.30 -10.97 -4.95
C LEU A 133 10.89 -12.39 -5.36
N GLU A 134 10.36 -12.58 -6.57
CA GLU A 134 9.83 -13.84 -7.13
C GLU A 134 8.41 -14.26 -6.69
N SER A 135 7.75 -14.93 -7.63
CA SER A 135 6.34 -14.75 -8.00
C SER A 135 5.52 -16.03 -7.94
N ASN A 136 4.73 -16.14 -6.88
CA ASN A 136 3.51 -16.96 -6.85
C ASN A 136 2.25 -16.07 -6.76
N VAL A 137 2.37 -14.80 -7.16
CA VAL A 137 1.24 -13.86 -7.20
C VAL A 137 0.37 -14.25 -8.39
N LYS A 138 -0.81 -14.79 -8.11
CA LYS A 138 -1.79 -15.14 -9.13
C LYS A 138 -2.57 -13.89 -9.52
N SER A 139 -3.09 -13.87 -10.74
CA SER A 139 -3.97 -12.79 -11.19
C SER A 139 -5.25 -12.66 -10.35
N THR A 140 -5.65 -13.74 -9.69
CA THR A 140 -6.78 -13.83 -8.74
C THR A 140 -6.46 -13.33 -7.34
N ASP A 141 -5.18 -13.14 -6.99
CA ASP A 141 -4.83 -12.68 -5.64
C ASP A 141 -5.28 -11.23 -5.46
N LYS A 142 -5.82 -10.90 -4.29
CA LYS A 142 -6.07 -9.51 -3.93
C LYS A 142 -4.75 -8.81 -3.67
N ILE A 143 -4.63 -7.57 -4.12
CA ILE A 143 -3.41 -6.77 -4.05
C ILE A 143 -3.68 -5.51 -3.25
N ILE A 144 -2.69 -5.12 -2.45
CA ILE A 144 -2.60 -3.80 -1.84
C ILE A 144 -1.39 -3.07 -2.40
N ALA A 145 -1.56 -1.79 -2.73
CA ALA A 145 -0.49 -0.86 -3.06
C ALA A 145 -0.35 0.14 -1.92
N LEU A 146 0.85 0.25 -1.35
CA LEU A 146 1.22 1.24 -0.34
C LEU A 146 1.95 2.36 -1.08
N SER A 147 1.31 3.52 -1.23
CA SER A 147 1.84 4.64 -2.02
C SER A 147 2.26 5.82 -1.14
N THR A 148 3.46 6.34 -1.38
CA THR A 148 3.96 7.55 -0.72
C THR A 148 4.69 8.48 -1.67
N CYS A 149 4.88 9.74 -1.26
CA CYS A 149 5.66 10.74 -1.98
C CYS A 149 7.15 10.38 -1.97
N MET A 150 7.84 10.65 -3.08
CA MET A 150 9.30 10.58 -3.15
C MET A 150 9.88 12.00 -3.02
N SER A 151 10.53 12.29 -1.90
CA SER A 151 10.99 13.65 -1.56
C SER A 151 11.95 14.28 -2.58
N ALA A 152 12.69 13.46 -3.33
CA ALA A 152 13.75 13.93 -4.25
C ALA A 152 13.26 14.27 -5.68
N THR A 153 11.98 14.05 -6.00
CA THR A 153 11.47 14.23 -7.38
C THR A 153 10.09 14.86 -7.39
N THR A 154 9.90 15.86 -8.24
CA THR A 154 8.59 16.47 -8.48
C THR A 154 7.60 15.40 -8.90
N ASN A 155 6.50 15.25 -8.16
CA ASN A 155 5.46 14.23 -8.35
C ASN A 155 5.95 12.76 -8.24
N GLY A 156 7.18 12.53 -7.80
CA GLY A 156 7.69 11.19 -7.60
C GLY A 156 6.88 10.44 -6.53
N ARG A 157 6.70 9.15 -6.75
CA ARG A 157 6.02 8.23 -5.85
C ARG A 157 6.83 6.97 -5.69
N ILE A 158 6.79 6.42 -4.48
CA ILE A 158 7.26 5.08 -4.18
C ILE A 158 6.02 4.25 -3.89
N VAL A 159 5.96 3.08 -4.52
CA VAL A 159 4.81 2.17 -4.39
C VAL A 159 5.33 0.79 -4.06
N VAL A 160 4.85 0.23 -2.95
CA VAL A 160 5.16 -1.13 -2.52
C VAL A 160 3.90 -1.97 -2.61
N PHE A 161 4.00 -3.11 -3.30
CA PHE A 161 2.88 -4.01 -3.55
C PHE A 161 2.93 -5.23 -2.64
N GLY A 162 1.78 -5.60 -2.09
CA GLY A 162 1.58 -6.81 -1.33
C GLY A 162 0.39 -7.63 -1.82
N VAL A 163 0.44 -8.94 -1.63
CA VAL A 163 -0.75 -9.79 -1.73
C VAL A 163 -1.50 -9.80 -0.41
N LEU A 164 -2.83 -9.88 -0.50
CA LEU A 164 -3.75 -9.96 0.64
C LEU A 164 -4.31 -11.38 0.72
N ASN A 165 -4.13 -12.04 1.86
CA ASN A 165 -4.70 -13.35 2.15
C ASN A 165 -5.49 -13.27 3.45
N GLU A 166 -6.78 -13.60 3.40
CA GLU A 166 -7.59 -13.67 4.62
C GLU A 166 -7.04 -14.78 5.52
N ILE A 167 -6.93 -14.50 6.81
CA ILE A 167 -6.52 -15.46 7.84
C ILE A 167 -7.62 -15.54 8.89
N GLU A 168 -7.85 -16.75 9.41
CA GLU A 168 -8.80 -16.94 10.50
C GLU A 168 -8.32 -16.19 11.73
N LYS A 169 -9.24 -15.44 12.37
CA LYS A 169 -9.02 -14.93 13.71
C LYS A 169 -8.96 -16.15 14.63
N GLU A 170 -7.80 -16.46 15.22
CA GLU A 170 -7.78 -17.43 16.31
C GLU A 170 -8.79 -16.96 17.36
N ALA A 171 -9.75 -17.83 17.68
CA ALA A 171 -10.75 -17.54 18.70
C ALA A 171 -10.02 -17.35 20.06
N PRO A 172 -10.40 -16.34 20.85
CA PRO A 172 -9.78 -16.06 22.14
C PRO A 172 -9.90 -17.23 23.13
#